data_AF-A0A3N2N507-F1
#
_entry.id   AF-A0A3N2N507-F1
#
_cell.length_a   1.000
_cell.length_b   1.000
_cell.length_c   1.000
_cell.angle_alpha   90.00
_cell.angle_beta   90.00
_cell.angle_gamma   90.00
#
_symmetry.space_group_name_H-M   'P 1'
#
loop_
_entity.id
_entity.type
_entity.pdbx_description
1 polymer ?
#
loop_
_entity_poly.entity_id
_entity_poly.type
_entity_poly.pdbx_seq_one_letter_code
_entity_poly.pdbx_strand_id
1 'polypeptide(L)'
;MKQWQVLRTIFPDIITENFEFVNYEESDERLDYWLDERGYMSREDYKKGTVREYGFTDERVIQDFPIRGKAVFLHIRRRKWRDTEDGSIFTYDYDLTEEGSRLTPEFVAFLKEAY
;
A
#
# COMPACT_ATOMS: atom_id res chain seq x y z
N MET A 1 2.91 -6.44 18.62
CA MET A 1 1.47 -6.27 18.92
C MET A 1 1.05 -4.84 19.34
N LYS A 2 1.85 -4.04 20.06
CA LYS A 2 1.42 -2.67 20.47
C LYS A 2 1.61 -1.57 19.41
N GLN A 3 2.67 -1.65 18.60
CA GLN A 3 3.00 -0.65 17.58
C GLN A 3 1.92 -0.58 16.49
N TRP A 4 1.28 -1.71 16.18
CA TRP A 4 0.27 -1.74 15.12
C TRP A 4 -1.01 -0.95 15.48
N GLN A 5 -1.38 -0.98 16.76
CA GLN A 5 -2.56 -0.27 17.27
C GLN A 5 -2.39 1.25 17.22
N VAL A 6 -1.15 1.73 17.40
CA VAL A 6 -0.85 3.16 17.34
C VAL A 6 -0.94 3.67 15.90
N LEU A 7 -0.38 2.94 14.93
CA LEU A 7 -0.46 3.35 13.52
C LEU A 7 -1.89 3.38 13.00
N ARG A 8 -2.79 2.50 13.46
CA ARG A 8 -4.25 2.59 13.16
C ARG A 8 -4.92 3.86 13.70
N THR A 9 -4.29 4.52 14.68
CA THR A 9 -4.79 5.81 15.21
C THR A 9 -4.30 6.98 14.36
N ILE A 10 -3.21 6.79 13.63
CA ILE A 10 -2.55 7.84 12.84
C ILE A 10 -2.95 7.76 11.37
N PHE A 11 -2.91 6.55 10.79
CA PHE A 11 -3.19 6.29 9.40
C PHE A 11 -4.62 5.80 9.18
N PRO A 12 -5.23 6.13 8.03
CA PRO A 12 -6.56 5.62 7.68
C PRO A 12 -6.59 4.10 7.60
N ASP A 13 -7.75 3.49 7.90
CA ASP A 13 -7.91 2.03 7.95
C ASP A 13 -7.45 1.37 6.64
N ILE A 14 -7.75 1.96 5.48
CA ILE A 14 -7.31 1.47 4.17
C ILE A 14 -5.80 1.20 4.10
N ILE A 15 -4.94 2.04 4.67
CA ILE A 15 -3.50 1.81 4.69
C ILE A 15 -3.21 0.63 5.61
N THR A 16 -3.81 0.61 6.80
CA THR A 16 -3.53 -0.43 7.80
C THR A 16 -4.16 -1.80 7.50
N GLU A 17 -5.16 -1.84 6.65
CA GLU A 17 -5.84 -3.06 6.21
C GLU A 17 -5.20 -3.63 4.94
N ASN A 18 -4.70 -2.79 4.03
CA ASN A 18 -4.14 -3.25 2.76
C ASN A 18 -2.62 -3.30 2.73
N PHE A 19 -1.93 -2.58 3.62
CA PHE A 19 -0.48 -2.52 3.65
C PHE A 19 0.09 -3.07 4.96
N GLU A 20 1.27 -3.65 4.84
CA GLU A 20 2.13 -4.05 5.93
C GLU A 20 3.23 -3.01 6.14
N PHE A 21 3.42 -2.57 7.38
CA PHE A 21 4.52 -1.69 7.74
C PHE A 21 5.81 -2.50 7.80
N VAL A 22 6.75 -2.16 6.93
CA VAL A 22 8.03 -2.85 6.78
C VAL A 22 9.12 -2.16 7.60
N ASN A 23 9.14 -0.83 7.56
CA ASN A 23 10.16 -0.04 8.22
C ASN A 23 9.66 1.36 8.59
N TYR A 24 10.41 2.01 9.47
CA TYR A 24 10.21 3.39 9.86
C TYR A 24 11.55 4.05 10.15
N GLU A 25 11.71 5.28 9.67
CA GLU A 25 12.83 6.14 10.03
C GLU A 25 12.33 7.51 10.50
N GLU A 26 13.01 8.06 11.50
CA GLU A 26 12.72 9.37 12.07
C GLU A 26 13.94 10.26 11.96
N SER A 27 13.71 11.49 11.52
CA SER A 27 14.66 12.60 11.65
C SER A 27 14.00 13.74 12.42
N ASP A 28 14.77 14.82 12.65
CA ASP A 28 14.24 16.03 13.28
C ASP A 28 13.14 16.67 12.43
N GLU A 29 13.29 16.61 11.10
CA GLU A 29 12.43 17.31 10.13
C GLU A 29 11.39 16.41 9.44
N ARG A 30 11.60 15.08 9.40
CA ARG A 30 10.75 14.15 8.64
C ARG A 30 10.54 12.79 9.29
N LEU A 31 9.46 12.13 8.87
CA LEU A 31 9.06 10.78 9.21
C LEU A 31 8.89 9.98 7.91
N ASP A 32 9.53 8.82 7.85
CA ASP A 32 9.52 7.95 6.68
C ASP A 32 8.95 6.59 7.06
N TYR A 33 7.92 6.15 6.32
CA TYR A 33 7.25 4.89 6.55
C TYR A 33 7.29 4.03 5.29
N TRP A 34 7.81 2.81 5.41
CA TRP A 34 7.82 1.83 4.32
C TRP A 34 6.64 0.88 4.43
N LEU A 35 5.91 0.76 3.33
CA LEU A 35 4.63 0.07 3.22
C LEU A 35 4.66 -0.91 2.05
N ASP A 36 4.45 -2.18 2.36
CA ASP A 36 4.29 -3.23 1.35
C ASP A 36 2.84 -3.67 1.26
N GLU A 37 2.29 -3.67 0.06
CA GLU A 37 0.93 -4.15 -0.18
C GLU A 37 0.80 -5.63 0.21
N ARG A 38 -0.22 -5.95 1.00
CA ARG A 38 -0.50 -7.32 1.44
C ARG A 38 -0.92 -8.19 0.27
N GLY A 39 -0.58 -9.47 0.34
CA GLY A 39 -0.95 -10.47 -0.65
C GLY A 39 -2.42 -10.90 -0.56
N TYR A 40 -3.37 -10.00 -0.86
CA TYR A 40 -4.78 -10.37 -1.01
C TYR A 40 -5.07 -10.74 -2.46
N MET A 41 -5.36 -12.02 -2.68
CA MET A 41 -5.76 -12.55 -3.98
C MET A 41 -7.28 -12.51 -4.14
N SER A 42 -7.75 -12.21 -5.36
CA SER A 42 -9.18 -12.30 -5.66
C SER A 42 -9.70 -13.73 -5.45
N ARG A 43 -10.98 -13.89 -5.09
CA ARG A 43 -11.57 -15.23 -4.94
C ARG A 43 -11.57 -16.01 -6.26
N GLU A 44 -11.64 -15.31 -7.38
CA GLU A 44 -11.66 -15.92 -8.72
C GLU A 44 -10.28 -16.47 -9.06
N ASP A 45 -9.21 -15.70 -8.88
CA ASP A 45 -7.83 -16.14 -9.11
C ASP A 45 -7.40 -17.23 -8.15
N TYR A 46 -7.86 -17.16 -6.89
CA TYR A 46 -7.63 -18.22 -5.91
C TYR A 46 -8.25 -19.55 -6.37
N LYS A 47 -9.46 -19.51 -6.96
CA LYS A 47 -10.13 -20.69 -7.53
C LYS A 47 -9.45 -21.17 -8.81
N LYS A 48 -8.98 -20.24 -9.67
CA LYS A 48 -8.23 -20.56 -10.89
C LYS A 48 -6.92 -21.29 -10.55
N GLY A 49 -6.24 -20.85 -9.48
CA GLY A 49 -5.05 -21.51 -8.93
C GLY A 49 -3.77 -21.32 -9.76
N THR A 50 -3.82 -20.52 -10.83
CA THR A 50 -2.69 -20.23 -11.72
C THR A 50 -1.91 -18.98 -11.29
N VAL A 51 -2.49 -18.15 -10.41
CA VAL A 51 -1.89 -16.89 -9.97
C VAL A 51 -0.96 -17.12 -8.77
N ARG A 52 0.24 -16.53 -8.81
CA ARG A 52 1.26 -16.61 -7.77
C ARG A 52 1.83 -15.24 -7.45
N GLU A 53 2.25 -15.04 -6.19
CA GLU A 53 3.05 -13.87 -5.84
C GLU A 53 4.36 -13.88 -6.63
N TYR A 54 4.68 -12.75 -7.24
CA TYR A 54 5.87 -12.61 -8.08
C TYR A 54 6.89 -11.62 -7.50
N GLY A 55 6.42 -10.65 -6.71
CA GLY A 55 7.27 -9.67 -6.04
C GLY A 55 6.52 -8.36 -5.82
N PHE A 56 7.23 -7.25 -5.98
CA PHE A 56 6.69 -5.92 -5.78
C PHE A 56 6.98 -4.97 -6.95
N THR A 57 6.19 -3.91 -7.05
CA THR A 57 6.52 -2.74 -7.88
C THR A 57 7.77 -2.03 -7.36
N ASP A 58 8.34 -1.18 -8.21
CA ASP A 58 9.28 -0.18 -7.75
C ASP A 58 8.66 0.69 -6.66
N GLU A 59 9.51 1.18 -5.76
CA GLU A 59 9.08 2.04 -4.67
C GLU A 59 8.56 3.37 -5.22
N ARG A 60 7.41 3.80 -4.71
CA ARG A 60 6.88 5.14 -4.93
C ARG A 60 6.81 5.89 -3.62
N VAL A 61 7.32 7.11 -3.61
CA VAL A 61 7.30 7.99 -2.45
C VAL A 61 6.16 8.98 -2.59
N ILE A 62 5.28 9.04 -1.59
CA ILE A 62 4.13 9.94 -1.54
C ILE A 62 4.25 10.80 -0.29
N GLN A 63 3.99 12.10 -0.42
CA GLN A 63 3.95 12.98 0.73
C GLN A 63 2.57 12.93 1.38
N ASP A 64 2.55 12.74 2.70
CA ASP A 64 1.32 12.75 3.52
C ASP A 64 1.27 13.99 4.43
N PHE A 65 0.18 14.14 5.18
CA PHE A 65 0.02 15.27 6.08
C PHE A 65 1.10 15.25 7.18
N PRO A 66 1.69 16.41 7.51
CA PRO A 66 2.74 16.48 8.52
C PRO A 66 2.22 16.07 9.90
N ILE A 67 3.01 15.27 10.61
CA ILE A 67 2.68 14.81 11.96
C ILE A 67 3.61 15.52 12.94
N ARG A 68 3.02 16.29 13.86
CA ARG A 68 3.75 16.99 14.94
C ARG A 68 4.87 17.90 14.42
N GLY A 69 4.65 18.54 13.28
CA GLY A 69 5.62 19.47 12.66
C GLY A 69 6.68 18.80 11.79
N LYS A 70 6.67 17.47 11.65
CA LYS A 70 7.55 16.73 10.75
C LYS A 70 6.85 16.41 9.44
N ALA A 71 7.54 16.56 8.32
CA ALA A 71 7.04 16.10 7.02
C ALA A 71 6.91 14.58 7.02
N VAL A 72 5.86 14.03 6.41
CA VAL A 72 5.62 12.58 6.38
C VAL A 72 5.74 12.09 4.95
N PHE A 73 6.51 11.02 4.75
CA PHE A 73 6.68 10.36 3.48
C PHE A 73 6.34 8.87 3.60
N LEU A 74 5.53 8.40 2.66
CA LEU A 74 5.10 7.02 2.54
C LEU A 74 5.83 6.41 1.35
N HIS A 75 6.73 5.46 1.64
CA HIS A 75 7.45 4.66 0.66
C HIS A 75 6.65 3.38 0.39
N ILE A 76 5.95 3.33 -0.74
CA ILE A 76 4.94 2.30 -1.00
C ILE A 76 5.38 1.40 -2.13
N ARG A 77 5.19 0.09 -1.94
CA ARG A 77 5.37 -0.93 -2.97
C ARG A 77 4.11 -1.77 -3.10
N ARG A 78 3.63 -1.96 -4.33
CA ARG A 78 2.44 -2.77 -4.63
C ARG A 78 2.81 -4.20 -4.97
N ARG A 79 1.89 -5.14 -4.73
CA ARG A 79 2.13 -6.58 -4.92
C ARG A 79 2.01 -6.91 -6.40
N LYS A 80 3.07 -7.48 -6.97
CA LYS A 80 3.03 -8.07 -8.31
C LYS A 80 2.60 -9.52 -8.22
N TRP A 81 1.62 -9.86 -9.04
CA TRP A 81 1.13 -11.21 -9.26
C TRP A 81 1.52 -11.67 -10.65
N ARG A 82 1.73 -12.98 -10.79
CA ARG A 82 1.97 -13.61 -12.07
C ARG A 82 0.94 -14.69 -12.33
N ASP A 83 0.23 -14.61 -13.45
CA ASP A 83 -0.56 -15.73 -13.94
C ASP A 83 0.37 -16.72 -14.67
N THR A 84 0.40 -17.96 -14.21
CA THR A 84 1.22 -19.02 -14.83
C THR A 84 0.63 -19.59 -16.11
N GLU A 85 -0.62 -19.27 -16.43
CA GLU A 85 -1.30 -19.71 -17.64
C GLU A 85 -0.83 -18.95 -18.90
N ASP A 86 -0.80 -17.62 -18.84
CA ASP A 86 -0.34 -16.78 -19.97
C ASP A 86 1.04 -16.14 -19.70
N GLY A 87 1.48 -16.10 -18.44
CA GLY A 87 2.73 -15.47 -18.03
C GLY A 87 2.62 -13.98 -17.71
N SER A 88 1.42 -13.39 -17.76
CA SER A 88 1.20 -11.98 -17.44
C SER A 88 1.61 -11.65 -16.01
N ILE A 89 2.08 -10.43 -15.83
CA ILE A 89 2.38 -9.84 -14.52
C ILE A 89 1.44 -8.66 -14.34
N PHE A 90 0.77 -8.58 -13.20
CA PHE A 90 -0.21 -7.54 -12.93
C PHE A 90 -0.24 -7.18 -11.44
N THR A 91 -0.90 -6.08 -11.12
CA THR A 91 -1.23 -5.66 -9.74
C THR A 91 -2.75 -5.54 -9.62
N TYR A 92 -3.34 -5.88 -8.47
CA TYR A 92 -4.79 -5.70 -8.28
C TYR A 92 -5.15 -4.22 -8.14
N ASP A 93 -6.19 -3.79 -8.85
CA ASP A 93 -6.72 -2.44 -8.71
C ASP A 93 -7.48 -2.27 -7.39
N TYR A 94 -7.40 -1.07 -6.82
CA TYR A 94 -8.22 -0.72 -5.66
C TYR A 94 -9.42 0.09 -6.13
N ASP A 95 -10.61 -0.49 -5.98
CA ASP A 95 -11.86 0.28 -6.05
C ASP A 95 -12.01 1.14 -4.78
N LEU A 96 -11.24 2.23 -4.71
CA LEU A 96 -11.36 3.23 -3.66
C LEU A 96 -12.48 4.18 -4.06
N THR A 97 -13.66 3.94 -3.49
CA THR A 97 -14.71 4.95 -3.51
C THR A 97 -14.24 6.14 -2.68
N GLU A 98 -14.14 7.31 -3.32
CA GLU A 98 -13.60 8.55 -2.76
C GLU A 98 -14.41 9.13 -1.58
N GLU A 99 -15.48 8.47 -1.17
CA GLU A 99 -16.37 8.95 -0.13
C GLU A 99 -15.85 8.60 1.27
N GLY A 100 -14.95 9.46 1.77
CA GLY A 100 -14.64 9.56 3.20
C GLY A 100 -13.26 9.08 3.64
N SER A 101 -12.41 8.64 2.71
CA SER A 101 -11.04 8.27 3.03
C SER A 101 -10.21 9.54 3.28
N ARG A 102 -9.61 9.68 4.48
CA ARG A 102 -8.72 10.80 4.86
C ARG A 102 -7.36 10.74 4.12
N LEU A 103 -7.35 10.24 2.88
CA LEU A 103 -6.16 10.06 2.06
C LEU A 103 -5.90 11.33 1.23
N THR A 104 -4.64 11.61 0.92
CA THR A 104 -4.32 12.68 -0.02
C THR A 104 -4.77 12.28 -1.44
N PRO A 105 -5.16 13.24 -2.29
CA PRO A 105 -5.50 12.96 -3.69
C PRO A 105 -4.38 12.25 -4.45
N GLU A 106 -3.13 12.57 -4.12
CA GLU A 106 -1.94 11.92 -4.69
C GLU A 106 -1.87 10.44 -4.31
N PHE A 107 -2.18 10.10 -3.06
CA PHE A 107 -2.23 8.72 -2.59
C PHE A 107 -3.38 7.94 -3.25
N VAL A 108 -4.56 8.55 -3.40
CA VAL A 108 -5.69 7.93 -4.13
C VAL A 108 -5.33 7.69 -5.59
N ALA A 109 -4.73 8.67 -6.26
CA ALA A 109 -4.31 8.55 -7.66
C ALA A 109 -3.28 7.42 -7.84
N PHE A 110 -2.33 7.29 -6.91
CA PHE A 110 -1.35 6.19 -6.93
C PHE A 110 -2.00 4.81 -6.80
N LEU A 111 -2.98 4.65 -5.91
CA LEU A 111 -3.64 3.35 -5.73
C LEU A 111 -4.52 2.94 -6.92
N LYS A 112 -5.06 3.92 -7.65
CA LYS A 112 -5.81 3.71 -8.90
C LYS A 112 -4.92 3.53 -10.14
N GLU A 113 -3.60 3.69 -10.01
CA GLU A 113 -2.67 3.51 -11.13
C GLU A 113 -2.45 2.01 -11.38
N ALA A 114 -3.11 1.47 -12.39
CA ALA A 114 -2.96 0.07 -12.82
C ALA A 114 -1.66 -0.13 -13.61
N TYR A 115 -0.96 -1.24 -13.32
CA TYR A 115 0.22 -1.73 -14.04
C TYR A 115 -0.03 -3.13 -14.60
#